data_AF-A0A8S0ZBQ9-F1
#
_entry.id   AF-A0A8S0ZBQ9-F1
#
_cell.length_a   1.000
_cell.length_b   1.000
_cell.length_c   1.000
_cell.angle_alpha   90.00
_cell.angle_beta   90.00
_cell.angle_gamma   90.00
#
_symmetry.space_group_name_H-M   'P 1'
#
loop_
_entity.id
_entity.type
_entity.pdbx_description
1 polymer ?
#
loop_
_entity_poly.entity_id
_entity_poly.type
_entity_poly.pdbx_seq_one_letter_code
_entity_poly.pdbx_strand_id
1 'polypeptide(L)'
;MTVLKLVSTFALLSVVSAEQLGHHQGPYGYNTFGANAYSSASASAYSSAYRGAQVPILRYENFNNGDGNYRYSYETGNGISAHESGAPRAPGPEGLAVTAEGGYSYTAPNGQQISLSYTADENGFHPVGSHIPTPPPIPEAILRSIEFNRQHSTSRDGVYHG
;
A
#
# COMPACT_ATOMS: atom_id res chain seq x y z
N MET A 1 -11.75 -18.28 -28.79
CA MET A 1 -10.70 -18.88 -27.96
C MET A 1 -10.25 -17.83 -26.96
N THR A 2 -10.96 -17.79 -25.83
CA THR A 2 -10.82 -16.84 -24.73
C THR A 2 -9.68 -17.31 -23.84
N VAL A 3 -8.64 -16.50 -23.62
CA VAL A 3 -7.62 -16.80 -22.60
C VAL A 3 -7.55 -15.63 -21.63
N LEU A 4 -8.15 -15.90 -20.48
CA LEU A 4 -8.12 -15.21 -19.21
C LEU A 4 -6.74 -15.46 -18.55
N LYS A 5 -5.98 -14.40 -18.25
CA LYS A 5 -4.84 -14.38 -17.32
C LYS A 5 -4.90 -13.00 -16.64
N LEU A 6 -5.47 -12.81 -15.44
CA LEU A 6 -5.17 -13.39 -14.13
C LEU A 6 -3.80 -12.96 -13.60
N VAL A 7 -3.68 -11.65 -13.31
CA VAL A 7 -2.77 -11.11 -12.29
C VAL A 7 -3.54 -10.06 -11.50
N SER A 8 -4.50 -10.54 -10.70
CA SER A 8 -5.17 -9.76 -9.68
C SER A 8 -5.17 -10.65 -8.45
N THR A 9 -4.23 -10.42 -7.52
CA THR A 9 -4.37 -10.59 -6.07
C THR A 9 -3.00 -10.59 -5.35
N PHE A 10 -2.97 -9.89 -4.22
CA PHE A 10 -2.05 -9.96 -3.06
C PHE A 10 -0.82 -9.05 -2.97
N ALA A 11 -1.04 -7.88 -2.36
CA ALA A 11 -0.40 -7.56 -1.07
C ALA A 11 -1.45 -6.93 -0.14
N LEU A 12 -2.12 -7.78 0.65
CA LEU A 12 -2.96 -7.39 1.78
C LEU A 12 -2.13 -7.50 3.06
N LEU A 13 -2.02 -6.41 3.82
CA LEU A 13 -1.89 -6.43 5.28
C LEU A 13 -2.50 -5.10 5.77
N SER A 14 -3.80 -5.02 6.04
CA SER A 14 -4.39 -5.53 7.27
C SER A 14 -5.92 -5.46 7.16
N VAL A 15 -6.59 -6.60 7.37
CA VAL A 15 -8.02 -6.64 7.69
C VAL A 15 -8.14 -6.65 9.21
N VAL A 16 -8.59 -5.53 9.78
CA VAL A 16 -9.42 -5.54 10.98
C VAL A 16 -10.76 -4.92 10.59
N SER A 17 -11.71 -5.80 10.28
CA SER A 17 -13.17 -5.65 10.40
C SER A 17 -13.79 -4.26 10.19
N ALA A 18 -14.38 -4.03 9.02
CA ALA A 18 -15.64 -3.28 8.84
C ALA A 18 -16.23 -3.54 7.43
N GLU A 19 -16.88 -4.69 7.26
CA GLU A 19 -18.08 -4.80 6.42
C GLU A 19 -19.24 -4.17 7.23
N GLN A 20 -20.26 -3.43 6.75
CA GLN A 20 -20.81 -3.14 5.43
C GLN A 20 -22.08 -2.26 5.63
N LEU A 21 -22.59 -1.69 4.52
CA LEU A 21 -23.89 -1.01 4.27
C LEU A 21 -23.79 0.52 4.12
N GLY A 22 -24.32 1.16 3.07
CA GLY A 22 -25.27 0.75 2.03
C GLY A 22 -25.09 1.59 0.76
N HIS A 23 -25.46 1.09 -0.42
CA HIS A 23 -26.83 1.23 -0.94
C HIS A 23 -27.38 2.65 -0.79
N HIS A 24 -26.79 3.57 -1.56
CA HIS A 24 -27.42 4.83 -1.93
C HIS A 24 -28.53 4.53 -2.94
N GLN A 25 -29.78 4.65 -2.48
CA GLN A 25 -30.97 4.68 -3.32
C GLN A 25 -30.97 5.98 -4.13
N GLY A 26 -30.80 5.87 -5.44
CA GLY A 26 -31.14 6.91 -6.42
C GLY A 26 -32.41 6.49 -7.17
N PRO A 27 -33.32 7.42 -7.52
CA PRO A 27 -34.70 7.11 -7.89
C PRO A 27 -34.84 6.84 -9.38
N TYR A 28 -34.43 5.67 -9.89
CA TYR A 28 -34.82 5.23 -11.24
C TYR A 28 -35.04 3.72 -11.22
N GLY A 29 -36.31 3.31 -11.23
CA GLY A 29 -36.72 1.91 -11.20
C GLY A 29 -36.59 1.22 -12.57
N TYR A 30 -36.42 -0.10 -12.54
CA TYR A 30 -36.90 -1.04 -13.56
C TYR A 30 -37.14 -2.42 -12.90
N ASN A 31 -38.06 -3.17 -13.50
CA ASN A 31 -39.00 -4.09 -12.85
C ASN A 31 -38.44 -5.42 -12.30
N THR A 32 -39.08 -5.83 -11.21
CA THR A 32 -39.23 -7.18 -10.66
C THR A 32 -39.59 -8.24 -11.70
N PHE A 33 -38.83 -9.35 -11.74
CA PHE A 33 -39.34 -10.67 -12.12
C PHE A 33 -38.58 -11.79 -11.37
N GLY A 34 -39.34 -12.70 -10.75
CA GLY A 34 -38.97 -14.11 -10.64
C GLY A 34 -38.33 -14.58 -9.33
N ALA A 35 -39.12 -15.29 -8.52
CA ALA A 35 -38.71 -15.99 -7.32
C ALA A 35 -37.66 -17.10 -7.58
N ASN A 36 -36.78 -17.34 -6.60
CA ASN A 36 -36.61 -18.68 -6.01
C ASN A 36 -35.93 -18.60 -4.65
N ALA A 37 -36.54 -19.30 -3.70
CA ALA A 37 -36.14 -19.39 -2.31
C ALA A 37 -34.88 -20.24 -2.13
N TYR A 38 -33.90 -19.69 -1.43
CA TYR A 38 -32.98 -20.47 -0.60
C TYR A 38 -32.96 -19.83 0.78
N SER A 39 -33.74 -20.43 1.69
CA SER A 39 -33.53 -20.23 3.12
C SER A 39 -32.23 -20.92 3.51
N SER A 40 -31.30 -20.18 4.09
CA SER A 40 -30.36 -20.77 5.04
C SER A 40 -30.08 -19.75 6.13
N ALA A 41 -30.62 -20.08 7.30
CA ALA A 41 -30.39 -19.44 8.56
C ALA A 41 -28.89 -19.29 8.86
N SER A 42 -28.44 -18.05 9.03
CA SER A 42 -27.19 -17.70 9.75
C SER A 42 -26.96 -16.19 9.88
N ALA A 43 -27.82 -15.32 9.36
CA ALA A 43 -27.60 -13.87 9.41
C ALA A 43 -27.76 -13.21 10.80
N SER A 44 -28.11 -13.96 11.85
CA SER A 44 -28.42 -13.39 13.18
C SER A 44 -27.35 -13.58 14.25
N ALA A 45 -26.18 -14.17 13.94
CA ALA A 45 -25.17 -14.50 14.96
C ALA A 45 -23.91 -13.62 14.95
N TYR A 46 -23.74 -12.71 13.98
CA TYR A 46 -22.53 -11.87 13.87
C TYR A 46 -22.66 -10.46 14.44
N SER A 47 -23.85 -10.02 14.88
CA SER A 47 -24.06 -8.62 15.32
C SER A 47 -23.74 -8.33 16.79
N SER A 48 -23.26 -9.30 17.58
CA SER A 48 -23.15 -9.13 19.05
C SER A 48 -21.76 -8.76 19.61
N ALA A 49 -20.73 -8.54 18.78
CA ALA A 49 -19.35 -8.38 19.28
C ALA A 49 -18.68 -7.00 19.06
N TYR A 50 -19.26 -6.08 18.30
CA TYR A 50 -18.64 -4.76 18.05
C TYR A 50 -19.30 -3.64 18.86
N ARG A 51 -19.14 -3.67 20.18
CA ARG A 51 -19.33 -2.49 21.05
C ARG A 51 -18.02 -1.71 21.19
N GLY A 52 -17.34 -1.45 20.07
CA GLY A 52 -16.26 -0.47 20.00
C GLY A 52 -16.85 0.93 19.82
N ALA A 53 -16.15 1.97 20.28
CA ALA A 53 -16.52 3.35 19.97
C ALA A 53 -16.51 3.55 18.45
N GLN A 54 -17.60 4.09 17.89
CA GLN A 54 -17.65 4.43 16.47
C GLN A 54 -16.69 5.60 16.21
N VAL A 55 -15.66 5.37 15.39
CA VAL A 55 -14.72 6.41 14.96
C VAL A 55 -15.20 7.00 13.63
N PRO A 56 -15.49 8.31 13.54
CA PRO A 56 -15.95 8.92 12.30
C PRO A 56 -14.82 9.03 11.28
N ILE A 57 -15.17 9.07 9.99
CA ILE A 57 -14.26 9.50 8.92
C ILE A 57 -14.38 11.02 8.79
N LEU A 58 -13.27 11.73 8.95
CA LEU A 58 -13.20 13.19 8.82
C LEU A 58 -12.99 13.62 7.38
N ARG A 59 -12.20 12.86 6.62
CA ARG A 59 -11.91 13.11 5.20
C ARG A 59 -11.81 11.78 4.46
N TYR A 60 -12.29 11.78 3.22
CA TYR A 60 -12.13 10.67 2.30
C TYR A 60 -12.06 11.21 0.87
N GLU A 61 -11.04 10.78 0.13
CA GLU A 61 -10.91 11.04 -1.30
C GLU A 61 -10.51 9.75 -2.01
N ASN A 62 -11.09 9.52 -3.18
CA ASN A 62 -10.71 8.41 -4.04
C ASN A 62 -10.92 8.82 -5.49
N PHE A 63 -9.85 8.76 -6.27
CA PHE A 63 -9.84 9.07 -7.68
C PHE A 63 -9.17 7.92 -8.40
N ASN A 64 -9.88 7.34 -9.36
CA ASN A 64 -9.35 6.32 -10.26
C ASN A 64 -9.96 6.55 -11.63
N ASN A 65 -9.11 6.90 -12.59
CA ASN A 65 -9.53 7.29 -13.93
C ASN A 65 -9.51 6.10 -14.91
N GLY A 66 -9.11 4.90 -14.46
CA GLY A 66 -9.07 3.68 -15.27
C GLY A 66 -7.88 3.57 -16.24
N ASP A 67 -7.01 4.58 -16.28
CA ASP A 67 -5.80 4.66 -17.11
C ASP A 67 -4.53 4.22 -16.36
N GLY A 68 -4.68 3.64 -15.17
CA GLY A 68 -3.58 3.25 -14.28
C GLY A 68 -3.15 4.35 -13.32
N ASN A 69 -3.61 5.59 -13.52
CA ASN A 69 -3.46 6.66 -12.54
C ASN A 69 -4.55 6.58 -11.47
N TYR A 70 -4.15 6.58 -10.20
CA TYR A 70 -5.08 6.62 -9.09
C TYR A 70 -4.51 7.42 -7.92
N ARG A 71 -5.39 7.87 -7.03
CA ARG A 71 -5.04 8.38 -5.71
C ARG A 71 -6.18 8.17 -4.73
N TYR A 72 -5.85 7.89 -3.48
CA TYR A 72 -6.82 7.95 -2.39
C TYR A 72 -6.21 8.60 -1.15
N SER A 73 -7.08 9.10 -0.28
CA SER A 73 -6.71 9.55 1.05
C SER A 73 -7.88 9.35 2.01
N TYR A 74 -7.57 9.12 3.29
CA TYR A 74 -8.57 9.17 4.35
C TYR A 74 -7.99 9.68 5.67
N GLU A 75 -8.88 10.21 6.49
CA GLU A 75 -8.60 10.65 7.85
C GLU A 75 -9.74 10.24 8.77
N THR A 76 -9.41 9.79 9.97
CA THR A 76 -10.34 9.27 10.98
C THR A 76 -10.34 10.17 12.21
N GLY A 77 -11.44 10.16 12.96
CA GLY A 77 -11.61 10.97 14.18
C GLY A 77 -10.65 10.65 15.31
N ASN A 78 -9.96 9.50 15.27
CA ASN A 78 -8.94 9.12 16.24
C ASN A 78 -7.50 9.36 15.72
N GLY A 79 -7.33 10.18 14.68
CA GLY A 79 -6.01 10.63 14.22
C GLY A 79 -5.27 9.63 13.33
N ILE A 80 -5.94 8.60 12.80
CA ILE A 80 -5.37 7.76 11.73
C ILE A 80 -5.56 8.47 10.40
N SER A 81 -4.48 8.57 9.63
CA SER A 81 -4.50 9.08 8.26
C SER A 81 -3.70 8.17 7.33
N ALA A 82 -4.21 7.96 6.11
CA ALA A 82 -3.48 7.29 5.05
C ALA A 82 -3.69 8.00 3.71
N HIS A 83 -2.70 7.92 2.84
CA HIS A 83 -2.81 8.34 1.44
C HIS A 83 -1.92 7.48 0.55
N GLU A 84 -2.29 7.36 -0.71
CA GLU A 84 -1.47 6.73 -1.74
C GLU A 84 -1.84 7.33 -3.09
N SER A 85 -0.86 7.40 -3.98
CA SER A 85 -1.08 7.64 -5.39
C SER A 85 -0.21 6.71 -6.20
N GLY A 86 -0.73 6.24 -7.33
CA GLY A 86 0.03 5.41 -8.24
C GLY A 86 -0.16 5.82 -9.69
N ALA A 87 0.86 5.52 -10.49
CA ALA A 87 0.87 5.77 -11.92
C ALA A 87 1.72 4.74 -12.66
N PRO A 88 1.41 4.42 -13.93
CA PRO A 88 2.22 3.55 -14.77
C PRO A 88 3.54 4.24 -15.13
N ARG A 89 4.62 3.94 -14.38
CA ARG A 89 5.97 4.55 -14.57
C ARG A 89 7.08 3.51 -14.74
N ALA A 90 6.80 2.28 -14.39
CA ALA A 90 7.76 1.20 -14.20
C ALA A 90 7.77 0.25 -15.42
N PRO A 91 8.91 -0.24 -15.93
CA PRO A 91 8.89 -1.27 -16.97
C PRO A 91 8.26 -2.59 -16.48
N GLY A 92 7.22 -3.06 -17.17
CA GLY A 92 6.56 -4.33 -16.90
C GLY A 92 6.49 -5.25 -18.13
N PRO A 93 6.16 -6.54 -17.94
CA PRO A 93 6.10 -7.52 -19.02
C PRO A 93 5.02 -7.23 -20.07
N GLU A 94 3.99 -6.45 -19.74
CA GLU A 94 2.86 -6.12 -20.63
C GLU A 94 2.74 -4.62 -20.93
N GLY A 95 3.75 -3.82 -20.56
CA GLY A 95 3.72 -2.37 -20.65
C GLY A 95 4.21 -1.71 -19.37
N LEU A 96 3.88 -0.42 -19.17
CA LEU A 96 4.25 0.27 -17.94
C LEU A 96 3.46 -0.30 -16.75
N ALA A 97 4.17 -0.91 -15.80
CA ALA A 97 3.68 -1.27 -14.49
C ALA A 97 3.47 -0.02 -13.62
N VAL A 98 2.54 -0.14 -12.68
CA VAL A 98 2.18 0.95 -11.76
C VAL A 98 3.14 0.96 -10.58
N THR A 99 3.79 2.10 -10.34
CA THR A 99 4.47 2.37 -9.07
C THR A 99 3.52 3.17 -8.18
N ALA A 100 3.65 3.01 -6.87
CA ALA A 100 2.85 3.71 -5.88
C ALA A 100 3.71 4.43 -4.85
N GLU A 101 3.26 5.58 -4.40
CA GLU A 101 3.86 6.36 -3.32
C GLU A 101 2.76 6.74 -2.34
N GLY A 102 3.03 6.60 -1.05
CA GLY A 102 2.03 6.87 -0.05
C GLY A 102 2.59 7.01 1.34
N GLY A 103 1.67 7.10 2.29
CA GLY A 103 2.01 7.18 3.70
C GLY A 103 0.84 6.88 4.61
N TYR A 104 1.20 6.56 5.85
CA TYR A 104 0.29 6.20 6.93
C TYR A 104 0.77 6.85 8.23
N SER A 105 -0.16 7.40 9.01
CA SER A 105 0.15 7.92 10.34
C SER A 105 -0.95 7.62 11.34
N TYR A 106 -0.57 7.49 12.60
CA TYR A 106 -1.48 7.29 13.73
C TYR A 106 -0.88 7.84 15.02
N THR A 107 -1.73 8.11 16.01
CA THR A 107 -1.29 8.48 17.36
C THR A 107 -1.13 7.22 18.21
N ALA A 108 0.08 6.98 18.72
CA ALA A 108 0.36 5.90 19.66
C ALA A 108 -0.26 6.18 21.04
N PRO A 109 -0.44 5.16 21.90
CA PRO A 109 -1.05 5.33 23.23
C PRO A 109 -0.33 6.34 24.15
N ASN A 110 0.93 6.63 23.88
CA ASN A 110 1.74 7.64 24.59
C ASN A 110 1.56 9.07 24.03
N GLY A 111 0.67 9.28 23.06
CA GLY A 111 0.45 10.56 22.39
C GLY A 111 1.44 10.89 21.27
N GLN A 112 2.44 10.03 21.04
CA GLN A 112 3.41 10.23 19.95
C GLN A 112 2.75 9.94 18.60
N GLN A 113 2.91 10.85 17.64
CA GLN A 113 2.54 10.57 16.26
C GLN A 113 3.58 9.65 15.62
N ILE A 114 3.13 8.49 15.15
CA ILE A 114 3.92 7.57 14.35
C ILE A 114 3.54 7.77 12.90
N SER A 115 4.54 7.91 12.03
CA SER A 115 4.34 8.10 10.59
C SER A 115 5.27 7.20 9.80
N LEU A 116 4.77 6.74 8.65
CA LEU A 116 5.44 5.94 7.66
C LEU A 116 5.17 6.55 6.28
N SER A 117 6.22 6.73 5.48
CA SER A 117 6.12 6.96 4.04
C SER A 117 6.66 5.74 3.30
N TYR A 118 6.25 5.53 2.05
CA TYR A 118 6.77 4.44 1.26
C TYR A 118 6.73 4.71 -0.24
N THR A 119 7.59 4.00 -0.95
CA THR A 119 7.53 3.79 -2.39
C THR A 119 7.37 2.30 -2.65
N ALA A 120 6.42 1.93 -3.50
CA ALA A 120 6.23 0.57 -3.99
C ALA A 120 6.54 0.55 -5.49
N ASP A 121 7.55 -0.23 -5.86
CA ASP A 121 8.06 -0.37 -7.22
C ASP A 121 8.35 -1.85 -7.54
N GLU A 122 8.98 -2.12 -8.68
CA GLU A 122 9.32 -3.47 -9.14
C GLU A 122 10.33 -4.18 -8.22
N ASN A 123 11.08 -3.43 -7.42
CA ASN A 123 12.01 -3.95 -6.44
C ASN A 123 11.37 -4.16 -5.06
N GLY A 124 10.09 -3.82 -4.90
CA GLY A 124 9.28 -4.13 -3.73
C GLY A 124 8.82 -2.88 -2.99
N PHE A 125 8.64 -3.03 -1.68
CA PHE A 125 8.15 -1.98 -0.79
C PHE A 125 9.29 -1.36 0.00
N HIS A 126 9.46 -0.05 -0.11
CA HIS A 126 10.53 0.72 0.49
C HIS A 126 9.98 1.67 1.57
N PRO A 127 9.79 1.19 2.81
CA PRO A 127 9.27 2.00 3.91
C PRO A 127 10.34 2.94 4.49
N VAL A 128 9.92 4.16 4.79
CA VAL A 128 10.71 5.16 5.52
C VAL A 128 9.91 5.65 6.71
N GLY A 129 10.47 5.48 7.91
CA GLY A 129 9.87 5.97 9.15
C GLY A 129 10.88 5.91 10.28
N SER A 130 10.77 6.82 11.25
CA SER A 130 11.70 6.87 12.40
C SER A 130 11.68 5.62 13.29
N HIS A 131 10.63 4.79 13.14
CA HIS A 131 10.42 3.55 13.87
C HIS A 131 10.86 2.31 13.07
N ILE A 132 11.38 2.49 11.85
CA ILE A 132 11.87 1.41 11.00
C ILE A 132 13.36 1.18 11.31
N PRO A 133 13.78 -0.06 11.63
CA PRO A 133 15.19 -0.37 11.87
C PRO A 133 16.06 -0.03 10.66
N THR A 134 17.13 0.73 10.87
CA THR A 134 18.15 0.98 9.85
C THR A 134 19.35 0.04 10.06
N PRO A 135 20.04 -0.38 8.98
CA PRO A 135 21.33 -1.07 9.11
C PRO A 135 22.31 -0.26 9.98
N PRO A 136 23.21 -0.91 10.72
CA PRO A 136 24.23 -0.21 11.48
C PRO A 136 25.12 0.62 10.54
N PRO A 137 25.65 1.76 10.99
CA PRO A 137 26.60 2.55 10.20
C PRO A 137 27.80 1.72 9.75
N ILE A 138 28.34 2.03 8.56
CA ILE A 138 29.55 1.39 8.05
C ILE A 138 30.72 1.67 9.02
N PRO A 139 31.48 0.64 9.47
CA PRO A 139 32.63 0.84 10.35
C PRO A 139 33.71 1.76 9.76
N GLU A 140 34.34 2.60 10.59
CA GLU A 140 35.36 3.57 10.16
C GLU A 140 36.55 2.94 9.42
N ALA A 141 36.92 1.71 9.75
CA ALA A 141 38.00 1.00 9.07
C ALA A 141 37.70 0.78 7.58
N ILE A 142 36.43 0.48 7.24
CA ILE A 142 35.99 0.33 5.86
C ILE A 142 36.03 1.69 5.16
N LEU A 143 35.52 2.75 5.80
CA LEU A 143 35.59 4.11 5.25
C LEU A 143 37.03 4.53 4.94
N ARG A 144 37.97 4.27 5.86
CA ARG A 144 39.40 4.51 5.64
C ARG A 144 39.96 3.71 4.47
N SER A 145 39.55 2.45 4.30
CA SER A 145 39.99 1.64 3.17
C SER A 145 39.44 2.12 1.84
N ILE A 146 38.16 2.54 1.78
CA ILE A 146 37.55 3.12 0.58
C ILE A 146 38.28 4.40 0.19
N GLU A 147 38.57 5.26 1.17
CA GLU A 147 39.32 6.50 0.96
C GLU A 147 40.76 6.24 0.49
N PHE A 148 41.44 5.27 1.09
CA PHE A 148 42.78 4.86 0.67
C PHE A 148 42.77 4.34 -0.78
N ASN A 149 41.83 3.47 -1.14
CA ASN A 149 41.71 2.94 -2.51
C ASN A 149 41.34 4.04 -3.52
N ARG A 150 40.54 5.03 -3.11
CA ARG A 150 40.18 6.19 -3.94
C ARG A 150 41.39 7.09 -4.21
N GLN A 151 42.26 7.27 -3.22
CA GLN A 151 43.50 8.02 -3.35
C GLN A 151 44.60 7.23 -4.08
N HIS A 152 44.59 5.90 -3.97
CA HIS A 152 45.47 4.96 -4.67
C HIS A 152 44.71 4.19 -5.76
N SER A 153 44.16 4.90 -6.75
CA SER A 153 43.64 4.26 -7.95
C SER A 153 44.82 3.68 -8.74
N THR A 154 45.09 2.38 -8.62
CA THR A 154 46.02 1.72 -9.54
C THR A 154 45.32 1.65 -10.90
N SER A 155 45.70 2.51 -11.85
CA SER A 155 45.42 2.28 -13.27
C SER A 155 46.05 0.93 -13.62
N ARG A 156 45.22 -0.12 -13.66
CA ARG A 156 45.66 -1.45 -14.05
C ARG A 156 45.74 -1.46 -15.56
N ASP A 157 46.81 -0.91 -16.10
CA ASP A 157 47.25 -1.17 -17.47
C ASP A 157 47.54 -2.68 -17.54
N GLY A 158 46.56 -3.43 -18.03
CA GLY A 158 46.62 -4.87 -18.16
C GLY A 158 47.63 -5.28 -19.22
N VAL A 159 48.90 -5.43 -18.83
CA VAL A 159 49.88 -6.16 -19.63
C VAL A 159 49.78 -7.64 -19.26
N TYR A 160 48.97 -8.37 -20.02
CA TYR A 160 49.03 -9.83 -20.05
C TYR A 160 50.32 -10.23 -20.77
N HIS A 161 51.32 -10.71 -20.02
CA HIS A 161 52.46 -11.40 -20.61
C HIS A 161 52.01 -12.83 -20.96
N GLY A 162 51.80 -13.07 -22.26
CA GLY A 162 51.64 -14.41 -22.83
C GLY A 162 52.97 -15.12 -23.00
#